data_AF-A0A8J6P4Y4-F1
#
_entry.id   AF-A0A8J6P4Y4-F1
#
_cell.length_a   1.000
_cell.length_b   1.000
_cell.length_c   1.000
_cell.angle_alpha   90.00
_cell.angle_beta   90.00
_cell.angle_gamma   90.00
#
_symmetry.space_group_name_H-M   'P 1'
#
loop_
_entity.id
_entity.type
_entity.pdbx_description
1 polymer ?
#
loop_
_entity_poly.entity_id
_entity_poly.type
_entity_poly.pdbx_seq_one_letter_code
_entity_poly.pdbx_strand_id
1 'polypeptide(L)'
;MNMHCPYFLLIALALTGCREAIPNRVDDSQVENTAVITETPEEIAVDLSDYEQLIPIEIVDTTARNSYEKYGIEFSGNCYACDLARIELSQQRLTFINVCDDNDRYEINDISCAAVGKEMRIRADAYAFTLIKIDDAPVYELSITGKNLKLDNKRIATFYTPAKKLHLFKEHDCGDFQG
;
A
#
# COMPACT_ATOMS: atom_id res chain seq x y z
N MET A 1 -11.62 33.70 48.14
CA MET A 1 -10.78 34.92 48.05
C MET A 1 -9.34 34.54 48.37
N ASN A 2 -8.38 35.23 47.75
CA ASN A 2 -6.94 34.90 47.55
C ASN A 2 -6.76 34.11 46.23
N MET A 3 -6.50 34.68 45.05
CA MET A 3 -5.74 35.87 44.62
C MET A 3 -4.21 35.71 44.79
N HIS A 4 -3.54 35.17 43.76
CA HIS A 4 -2.42 35.84 43.09
C HIS A 4 -1.95 35.09 41.82
N CYS A 5 -1.64 35.90 40.82
CA CYS A 5 -1.10 35.72 39.48
C CYS A 5 0.05 36.76 39.38
N PRO A 6 0.92 36.80 38.37
CA PRO A 6 1.76 35.80 37.70
C PRO A 6 3.26 36.13 37.90
N TYR A 7 4.19 35.31 37.37
CA TYR A 7 5.52 35.83 37.01
C TYR A 7 5.98 35.27 35.66
N PHE A 8 6.09 36.18 34.71
CA PHE A 8 6.86 36.07 33.48
C PHE A 8 8.34 35.90 33.82
N LEU A 9 9.05 34.98 33.16
CA LEU A 9 10.47 35.20 32.91
C LEU A 9 10.86 34.61 31.54
N LEU A 10 11.10 35.53 30.61
CA LEU A 10 11.82 35.33 29.36
C LEU A 10 13.30 35.06 29.67
N ILE A 11 13.89 34.04 29.05
CA ILE A 11 15.34 34.02 28.77
C ILE A 11 15.53 33.54 27.33
N ALA A 12 15.90 34.49 26.47
CA ALA A 12 16.52 34.26 25.18
C ALA A 12 18.04 34.15 25.39
N LEU A 13 18.68 33.15 24.78
CA LEU A 13 20.13 33.07 24.63
C LEU A 13 20.44 32.64 23.20
N ALA A 14 20.89 33.63 22.42
CA ALA A 14 21.51 33.45 21.12
C ALA A 14 23.03 33.45 21.30
N LEU A 15 23.73 32.44 20.77
CA LEU A 15 25.17 32.45 20.44
C LEU A 15 25.32 31.50 19.23
N THR A 16 25.35 31.97 17.98
CA THR A 16 26.53 32.42 17.19
C THR A 16 27.72 31.46 17.18
N GLY A 17 28.06 30.94 15.99
CA GLY A 17 29.37 30.32 15.72
C GLY A 17 29.47 29.65 14.35
N CYS A 18 29.84 30.42 13.31
CA CYS A 18 30.36 29.93 12.03
C CYS A 18 31.87 30.25 11.94
N ARG A 19 32.70 29.27 11.54
CA ARG A 19 33.95 29.34 10.73
C ARG A 19 34.65 27.99 10.85
N GLU A 20 35.24 27.42 9.81
CA GLU A 20 36.45 27.92 9.12
C GLU A 20 36.41 27.72 7.60
N ALA A 21 37.17 28.59 6.91
CA ALA A 21 37.47 28.54 5.48
C ALA A 21 38.97 28.23 5.31
N ILE A 22 39.36 27.46 4.29
CA ILE A 22 40.72 27.47 3.75
C ILE A 22 40.67 27.45 2.20
N PRO A 23 41.51 28.25 1.50
CA PRO A 23 41.42 28.51 0.05
C PRO A 23 42.55 27.88 -0.80
N ASN A 24 42.43 28.10 -2.13
CA ASN A 24 43.44 27.98 -3.22
C ASN A 24 43.70 26.56 -3.76
N ARG A 25 43.87 26.29 -5.06
CA ARG A 25 44.29 27.11 -6.22
C ARG A 25 44.04 26.28 -7.51
N VAL A 26 43.81 26.95 -8.64
CA VAL A 26 43.70 26.35 -10.00
C VAL A 26 45.09 26.28 -10.67
N ASP A 27 45.41 25.16 -11.35
CA ASP A 27 46.25 25.02 -12.56
C ASP A 27 46.05 23.59 -13.10
N ASP A 28 45.17 23.39 -14.09
CA ASP A 28 45.40 23.19 -15.53
C ASP A 28 45.93 21.81 -15.97
N SER A 29 45.11 21.19 -16.84
CA SER A 29 45.38 20.14 -17.82
C SER A 29 45.85 18.75 -17.33
N GLN A 30 44.97 17.74 -17.45
CA GLN A 30 45.02 16.74 -18.52
C GLN A 30 43.64 16.08 -18.73
N VAL A 31 43.29 15.93 -20.00
CA VAL A 31 42.05 15.35 -20.53
C VAL A 31 42.05 13.84 -20.29
N GLU A 32 41.02 13.33 -19.61
CA GLU A 32 40.59 11.95 -19.78
C GLU A 32 39.06 11.93 -19.81
N ASN A 33 38.51 11.28 -20.83
CA ASN A 33 37.11 11.24 -21.19
C ASN A 33 36.23 10.86 -19.99
N THR A 34 35.46 11.83 -19.48
CA THR A 34 34.25 11.53 -18.74
C THR A 34 33.23 10.94 -19.72
N ALA A 35 33.25 9.62 -19.86
CA ALA A 35 32.05 8.90 -20.26
C ALA A 35 31.03 9.15 -19.16
N VAL A 36 30.13 10.12 -19.39
CA VAL A 36 28.90 10.27 -18.61
C VAL A 36 28.08 9.03 -18.94
N ILE A 37 28.31 7.96 -18.18
CA ILE A 37 27.36 6.87 -18.08
C ILE A 37 26.20 7.47 -17.28
N THR A 38 25.24 8.05 -17.99
CA THR A 38 23.89 8.17 -17.45
C THR A 38 23.38 6.75 -17.36
N GLU A 39 23.70 6.06 -16.26
CA GLU A 39 22.99 4.87 -15.86
C GLU A 39 21.57 5.34 -15.57
N THR A 40 20.70 5.23 -16.59
CA THR A 40 19.28 5.11 -16.36
C THR A 40 19.14 3.99 -15.33
N PRO A 41 18.55 4.23 -14.15
CA PRO A 41 18.39 3.19 -13.15
C PRO A 41 17.68 2.02 -13.81
N GLU A 42 18.38 0.88 -13.91
CA GLU A 42 17.77 -0.36 -14.35
C GLU A 42 16.64 -0.64 -13.36
N GLU A 43 15.41 -0.54 -13.85
CA GLU A 43 14.20 -0.75 -13.07
C GLU A 43 14.24 -2.20 -12.60
N ILE A 44 14.67 -2.42 -11.35
CA ILE A 44 14.69 -3.76 -10.76
C ILE A 44 13.23 -4.21 -10.71
N ALA A 45 12.88 -5.13 -11.61
CA ALA A 45 11.52 -5.63 -11.73
C ALA A 45 11.09 -6.23 -10.38
N VAL A 46 10.06 -5.62 -9.77
CA VAL A 46 9.51 -6.09 -8.51
C VAL A 46 8.77 -7.40 -8.75
N ASP A 47 9.00 -8.41 -7.91
CA ASP A 47 8.22 -9.65 -7.96
C ASP A 47 6.77 -9.39 -7.52
N LEU A 48 5.86 -9.49 -8.48
CA LEU A 48 4.43 -9.28 -8.28
C LEU A 48 3.65 -10.58 -8.14
N SER A 49 4.31 -11.76 -8.12
CA SER A 49 3.64 -13.06 -8.22
C SER A 49 2.54 -13.29 -7.18
N ASP A 50 2.64 -12.69 -5.99
CA ASP A 50 1.62 -12.76 -4.94
C ASP A 50 0.60 -11.60 -4.97
N TYR A 51 0.78 -10.63 -5.86
CA TYR A 51 -0.02 -9.41 -5.95
C TYR A 51 -0.79 -9.28 -7.27
N GLU A 52 -0.48 -10.08 -8.29
CA GLU A 52 -1.10 -10.04 -9.61
C GLU A 52 -2.63 -10.09 -9.57
N GLN A 53 -3.18 -10.94 -8.70
CA GLN A 53 -4.62 -11.06 -8.46
C GLN A 53 -4.89 -11.21 -6.97
N LEU A 54 -5.59 -10.23 -6.40
CA LEU A 54 -5.94 -10.20 -4.99
C LEU A 54 -7.45 -10.21 -4.82
N ILE A 55 -7.92 -11.16 -4.01
CA ILE A 55 -9.31 -11.36 -3.67
C ILE A 55 -9.59 -10.72 -2.30
N PRO A 56 -10.68 -9.96 -2.15
CA PRO A 56 -11.05 -9.39 -0.86
C PRO A 56 -11.42 -10.51 0.12
N ILE A 57 -10.97 -10.35 1.37
CA ILE A 57 -11.32 -11.23 2.49
C ILE A 57 -11.72 -10.38 3.69
N GLU A 58 -12.49 -10.95 4.60
CA GLU A 58 -13.01 -10.27 5.79
C GLU A 58 -12.68 -11.09 7.05
N ILE A 59 -12.92 -10.51 8.22
CA ILE A 59 -12.76 -11.20 9.51
C ILE A 59 -14.03 -11.98 9.79
N VAL A 60 -13.99 -13.28 9.53
CA VAL A 60 -15.13 -14.21 9.68
C VAL A 60 -15.23 -14.86 11.06
N ASP A 61 -14.11 -14.90 11.80
CA ASP A 61 -14.09 -15.39 13.19
C ASP A 61 -13.13 -14.55 14.04
N THR A 62 -13.70 -13.62 14.81
CA THR A 62 -12.92 -12.74 15.71
C THR A 62 -12.28 -13.48 16.90
N THR A 63 -12.68 -14.72 17.15
CA THR A 63 -12.19 -15.55 18.27
C THR A 63 -11.08 -16.51 17.85
N ALA A 64 -10.95 -16.77 16.55
CA ALA A 64 -9.92 -17.63 16.00
C ALA A 64 -8.51 -17.06 16.25
N ARG A 65 -7.60 -17.95 16.67
CA ARG A 65 -6.18 -17.61 16.87
C ARG A 65 -5.34 -17.78 15.61
N ASN A 66 -5.82 -18.59 14.67
CA ASN A 66 -5.16 -18.86 13.40
C ASN A 66 -5.76 -17.95 12.32
N SER A 67 -4.91 -17.29 11.55
CA SER A 67 -5.32 -16.40 10.46
C SER A 67 -6.09 -17.10 9.34
N TYR A 68 -5.85 -18.39 9.10
CA TYR A 68 -6.64 -19.16 8.13
C TYR A 68 -8.09 -19.43 8.55
N GLU A 69 -8.39 -19.31 9.85
CA GLU A 69 -9.75 -19.43 10.39
C GLU A 69 -10.38 -18.07 10.69
N LYS A 70 -9.55 -17.09 11.09
CA LYS A 70 -9.98 -15.72 11.40
C LYS A 70 -10.41 -14.98 10.15
N TYR A 71 -9.68 -15.16 9.05
CA TYR A 71 -9.97 -14.51 7.78
C TYR A 71 -10.59 -15.51 6.81
N GLY A 72 -11.47 -15.02 5.95
CA GLY A 72 -12.10 -15.81 4.91
C GLY A 72 -12.99 -14.94 4.05
N ILE A 73 -13.81 -15.59 3.24
CA ILE A 73 -14.91 -14.90 2.57
C ILE A 73 -16.12 -15.00 3.51
N GLU A 74 -16.61 -13.86 3.98
CA GLU A 74 -17.83 -13.75 4.79
C GLU A 74 -19.03 -13.79 3.84
N PHE A 75 -19.85 -14.82 3.96
CA PHE A 75 -21.05 -14.99 3.15
C PHE A 75 -22.36 -14.73 3.92
N SER A 76 -22.26 -14.29 5.18
CA SER A 76 -23.38 -14.08 6.08
C SER A 76 -24.29 -12.88 5.69
N GLY A 77 -23.91 -12.14 4.65
CA GLY A 77 -24.76 -11.17 3.94
C GLY A 77 -24.89 -11.49 2.45
N ASN A 78 -25.88 -12.30 2.08
CA ASN A 78 -26.34 -12.52 0.70
C ASN A 78 -25.30 -13.05 -0.31
N CYS A 79 -24.54 -14.09 0.01
CA CYS A 79 -23.82 -15.01 -0.92
C CYS A 79 -22.83 -14.44 -1.96
N TYR A 80 -22.82 -13.14 -2.21
CA TYR A 80 -21.90 -12.41 -3.05
C TYR A 80 -21.94 -10.96 -2.59
N ALA A 81 -20.92 -10.50 -1.86
CA ALA A 81 -20.72 -9.08 -1.65
C ALA A 81 -20.32 -8.45 -2.99
N CYS A 82 -21.29 -8.33 -3.91
CA CYS A 82 -21.14 -7.74 -5.23
C CYS A 82 -20.85 -6.23 -5.15
N ASP A 83 -20.82 -5.68 -3.94
CA ASP A 83 -20.27 -4.36 -3.67
C ASP A 83 -18.75 -4.41 -3.44
N LEU A 84 -18.03 -5.54 -3.51
CA LEU A 84 -16.58 -5.59 -3.30
C LEU A 84 -15.79 -5.53 -4.61
N ALA A 85 -14.57 -4.98 -4.50
CA ALA A 85 -13.59 -4.96 -5.57
C ALA A 85 -12.44 -5.94 -5.32
N ARG A 86 -12.20 -6.84 -6.28
CA ARG A 86 -10.91 -7.54 -6.40
C ARG A 86 -9.89 -6.64 -7.11
N ILE A 87 -8.62 -6.94 -6.92
CA ILE A 87 -7.52 -6.17 -7.50
C ILE A 87 -6.76 -7.02 -8.51
N GLU A 88 -6.50 -6.45 -9.69
CA GLU A 88 -5.47 -6.93 -10.62
C GLU A 88 -4.31 -5.94 -10.63
N LEU A 89 -3.08 -6.42 -10.42
CA LEU A 89 -1.88 -5.59 -10.41
C LEU A 89 -0.86 -6.09 -11.45
N SER A 90 -0.26 -5.14 -12.15
CA SER A 90 0.88 -5.35 -13.04
C SER A 90 1.92 -4.25 -12.78
N GLN A 91 3.06 -4.28 -13.47
CA GLN A 91 4.11 -3.27 -13.30
C GLN A 91 3.63 -1.83 -13.59
N GLN A 92 2.64 -1.67 -14.48
CA GLN A 92 2.22 -0.34 -14.98
C GLN A 92 0.74 -0.04 -14.78
N ARG A 93 -0.04 -1.00 -14.27
CA ARG A 93 -1.49 -0.83 -14.08
C ARG A 93 -1.99 -1.51 -12.82
N LEU A 94 -2.85 -0.79 -12.09
CA LEU A 94 -3.67 -1.27 -10.99
C LEU A 94 -5.14 -1.19 -11.41
N THR A 95 -5.88 -2.29 -11.30
CA THR A 95 -7.31 -2.35 -11.65
C THR A 95 -8.13 -2.85 -10.48
N PHE A 96 -9.19 -2.13 -10.15
CA PHE A 96 -10.25 -2.58 -9.26
C PHE A 96 -11.42 -3.12 -10.08
N ILE A 97 -11.79 -4.38 -9.87
CA ILE A 97 -12.85 -5.05 -10.63
C ILE A 97 -13.93 -5.52 -9.65
N ASN A 98 -15.19 -5.29 -9.99
CA ASN A 98 -16.29 -5.84 -9.22
C ASN A 98 -16.20 -7.38 -9.15
N VAL A 99 -16.46 -7.96 -7.98
CA VAL A 99 -16.38 -9.44 -7.82
C VAL A 99 -17.49 -10.20 -8.57
N CYS A 100 -18.59 -9.54 -8.93
CA CYS A 100 -19.73 -10.13 -9.64
C CYS A 100 -19.88 -9.68 -11.10
N ASP A 101 -19.17 -8.63 -11.52
CA ASP A 101 -19.20 -8.12 -12.90
C ASP A 101 -17.81 -7.72 -13.38
N ASP A 102 -17.20 -8.56 -14.22
CA ASP A 102 -15.87 -8.33 -14.78
C ASP A 102 -15.78 -7.10 -15.71
N ASN A 103 -16.93 -6.56 -16.13
CA ASN A 103 -17.00 -5.35 -16.95
C ASN A 103 -16.96 -4.07 -16.10
N ASP A 104 -17.30 -4.15 -14.81
CA ASP A 104 -17.21 -3.00 -13.89
C ASP A 104 -15.77 -2.85 -13.37
N ARG A 105 -14.96 -2.18 -14.19
CA ARG A 105 -13.52 -1.97 -13.98
C ARG A 105 -13.21 -0.50 -13.71
N TYR A 106 -12.30 -0.27 -12.77
CA TYR A 106 -11.66 1.03 -12.56
C TYR A 106 -10.15 0.86 -12.67
N GLU A 107 -9.55 1.49 -13.69
CA GLU A 107 -8.13 1.32 -14.03
C GLU A 107 -7.32 2.57 -13.67
N ILE A 108 -6.16 2.35 -13.05
CA ILE A 108 -5.15 3.35 -12.79
C ILE A 108 -3.89 2.90 -13.52
N ASN A 109 -3.49 3.68 -14.53
CA ASN A 109 -2.29 3.45 -15.33
C ASN A 109 -1.10 4.27 -14.80
N ASP A 110 0.07 4.05 -15.40
CA ASP A 110 1.31 4.76 -15.09
C ASP A 110 1.68 4.70 -13.60
N ILE A 111 1.46 3.53 -13.00
CA ILE A 111 1.87 3.26 -11.62
C ILE A 111 3.34 2.86 -11.54
N SER A 112 3.92 3.00 -10.35
CA SER A 112 5.20 2.40 -9.99
C SER A 112 5.04 1.49 -8.77
N CYS A 113 5.69 0.34 -8.80
CA CYS A 113 5.69 -0.65 -7.72
C CYS A 113 7.03 -0.67 -7.00
N ALA A 114 7.01 -0.87 -5.69
CA ALA A 114 8.21 -1.08 -4.88
C ALA A 114 7.91 -2.01 -3.70
N ALA A 115 8.71 -3.06 -3.53
CA ALA A 115 8.69 -3.91 -2.35
C ALA A 115 9.64 -3.35 -1.28
N VAL A 116 9.14 -3.11 -0.07
CA VAL A 116 9.92 -2.63 1.08
C VAL A 116 9.57 -3.46 2.31
N GLY A 117 10.43 -4.42 2.66
CA GLY A 117 10.16 -5.32 3.78
C GLY A 117 8.90 -6.16 3.54
N LYS A 118 7.86 -5.96 4.35
CA LYS A 118 6.55 -6.64 4.23
C LYS A 118 5.53 -5.86 3.39
N GLU A 119 5.93 -4.72 2.84
CA GLU A 119 5.03 -3.80 2.14
C GLU A 119 5.24 -3.88 0.63
N MET A 120 4.14 -3.93 -0.12
CA MET A 120 4.10 -3.57 -1.53
C MET A 120 3.53 -2.16 -1.64
N ARG A 121 4.34 -1.23 -2.13
CA ARG A 121 3.95 0.17 -2.34
C ARG A 121 3.68 0.40 -3.81
N ILE A 122 2.51 0.95 -4.11
CA ILE A 122 2.07 1.29 -5.46
C ILE A 122 1.81 2.79 -5.47
N ARG A 123 2.55 3.54 -6.30
CA ARG A 123 2.33 4.98 -6.46
C ARG A 123 1.74 5.29 -7.82
N ALA A 124 0.68 6.09 -7.82
CA ALA A 124 0.11 6.77 -8.96
C ALA A 124 0.14 8.29 -8.70
N ASP A 125 -0.13 9.11 -9.71
CA ASP A 125 -0.13 10.58 -9.59
C ASP A 125 -0.90 11.10 -8.35
N ALA A 126 -2.17 10.72 -8.22
CA ALA A 126 -3.03 11.22 -7.15
C ALA A 126 -3.20 10.28 -5.95
N TYR A 127 -2.60 9.09 -5.98
CA TYR A 127 -2.87 8.01 -5.04
C TYR A 127 -1.59 7.27 -4.67
N ALA A 128 -1.49 6.86 -3.41
CA ALA A 128 -0.51 5.88 -2.98
C ALA A 128 -1.22 4.76 -2.22
N PHE A 129 -1.00 3.53 -2.69
CA PHE A 129 -1.53 2.31 -2.11
C PHE A 129 -0.40 1.55 -1.42
N THR A 130 -0.67 1.01 -0.25
CA THR A 130 0.26 0.12 0.44
C THR A 130 -0.46 -1.14 0.85
N LEU A 131 0.03 -2.28 0.37
CA LEU A 131 -0.38 -3.62 0.80
C LEU A 131 0.65 -4.15 1.78
N ILE A 132 0.28 -4.27 3.04
CA ILE A 132 1.18 -4.73 4.11
C ILE A 132 0.81 -6.16 4.47
N LYS A 133 1.78 -7.09 4.42
CA LYS A 133 1.56 -8.45 4.92
C LYS A 133 1.50 -8.43 6.45
N ILE A 134 0.33 -8.67 7.04
CA ILE A 134 0.08 -8.50 8.47
C ILE A 134 0.23 -9.80 9.29
N ASP A 135 0.39 -10.94 8.63
CA ASP A 135 0.47 -12.26 9.25
C ASP A 135 1.45 -13.17 8.49
N ASP A 136 1.75 -14.36 9.03
CA ASP A 136 2.48 -15.38 8.31
C ASP A 136 1.62 -16.00 7.20
N ALA A 137 0.31 -16.12 7.44
CA ALA A 137 -0.69 -16.37 6.40
C ALA A 137 -0.66 -15.24 5.35
N PRO A 138 -1.07 -15.51 4.09
CA PRO A 138 -1.02 -14.54 3.00
C PRO A 138 -2.18 -13.53 3.09
N VAL A 139 -2.24 -12.79 4.20
CA VAL A 139 -3.21 -11.72 4.46
C VAL A 139 -2.51 -10.38 4.33
N TYR A 140 -3.06 -9.52 3.46
CA TYR A 140 -2.54 -8.20 3.17
C TYR A 140 -3.58 -7.16 3.57
N GLU A 141 -3.18 -6.19 4.37
CA GLU A 141 -3.99 -5.00 4.66
C GLU A 141 -3.70 -3.93 3.61
N LEU A 142 -4.75 -3.42 2.98
CA LEU A 142 -4.68 -2.32 2.02
C LEU A 142 -4.93 -0.98 2.71
N SER A 143 -3.99 -0.06 2.54
CA SER A 143 -4.16 1.34 2.89
C SER A 143 -4.03 2.22 1.65
N ILE A 144 -4.85 3.28 1.59
CA ILE A 144 -4.90 4.22 0.48
C ILE A 144 -4.71 5.63 1.03
N THR A 145 -3.79 6.38 0.44
CA THR A 145 -3.51 7.77 0.78
C THR A 145 -3.54 8.64 -0.48
N GLY A 146 -3.73 9.95 -0.30
CA GLY A 146 -3.90 10.90 -1.41
C GLY A 146 -5.34 11.40 -1.52
N LYS A 147 -5.85 11.52 -2.75
CA LYS A 147 -7.25 11.93 -2.97
C LYS A 147 -8.23 10.84 -2.51
N ASN A 148 -9.44 11.25 -2.13
CA ASN A 148 -10.52 10.31 -1.80
C ASN A 148 -10.88 9.51 -3.07
N LEU A 149 -10.47 8.24 -3.11
CA LEU A 149 -10.82 7.31 -4.19
C LEU A 149 -12.24 6.81 -3.98
N LYS A 150 -13.12 7.10 -4.93
CA LYS A 150 -14.48 6.57 -4.97
C LYS A 150 -14.62 5.71 -6.21
N LEU A 151 -15.11 4.49 -6.01
CA LEU A 151 -15.44 3.57 -7.08
C LEU A 151 -16.96 3.53 -7.19
N ASP A 152 -17.48 3.60 -8.41
CA ASP A 152 -18.89 3.36 -8.65
C ASP A 152 -19.19 1.87 -8.50
N ASN A 153 -20.34 1.54 -7.88
CA ASN A 153 -20.89 0.19 -7.73
C ASN A 153 -20.01 -0.86 -7.03
N LYS A 154 -18.88 -0.45 -6.45
CA LYS A 154 -17.98 -1.32 -5.68
C LYS A 154 -17.25 -0.54 -4.59
N ARG A 155 -16.75 -1.27 -3.62
CA ARG A 155 -16.11 -0.85 -2.39
C ARG A 155 -14.79 -1.59 -2.29
N ILE A 156 -13.79 -0.87 -1.84
CA ILE A 156 -12.46 -1.41 -1.60
C ILE A 156 -12.48 -2.08 -0.23
N ALA A 157 -12.05 -3.34 -0.16
CA ALA A 157 -11.95 -4.07 1.09
C ALA A 157 -10.72 -3.62 1.89
N THR A 158 -10.70 -3.89 3.19
CA THR A 158 -9.52 -3.64 4.03
C THR A 158 -8.48 -4.73 3.84
N PHE A 159 -8.90 -6.00 3.71
CA PHE A 159 -8.00 -7.14 3.65
C PHE A 159 -8.12 -7.89 2.33
N TYR A 160 -6.99 -8.42 1.89
CA TYR A 160 -6.85 -9.13 0.63
C TYR A 160 -5.97 -10.36 0.79
N THR A 161 -6.19 -11.34 -0.08
CA THR A 161 -5.32 -12.51 -0.23
C THR A 161 -5.06 -12.81 -1.72
N PRO A 162 -3.92 -13.42 -2.10
CA PRO A 162 -3.69 -13.81 -3.48
C PRO A 162 -4.72 -14.85 -3.90
N ALA A 163 -5.31 -14.71 -5.09
CA ALA A 163 -6.35 -15.62 -5.58
C ALA A 163 -5.93 -17.10 -5.48
N LYS A 164 -4.68 -17.40 -5.85
CA LYS A 164 -4.10 -18.75 -5.79
C LYS A 164 -4.00 -19.35 -4.36
N LYS A 165 -4.11 -18.52 -3.32
CA LYS A 165 -4.00 -18.93 -1.90
C LYS A 165 -5.32 -18.86 -1.14
N LEU A 166 -6.40 -18.46 -1.82
CA LEU A 166 -7.74 -18.34 -1.22
C LEU A 166 -8.20 -19.65 -0.57
N HIS A 167 -7.93 -20.79 -1.21
CA HIS A 167 -8.28 -22.14 -0.73
C HIS A 167 -7.65 -22.53 0.62
N LEU A 168 -6.67 -21.76 1.13
CA LEU A 168 -6.08 -22.00 2.45
C LEU A 168 -6.94 -21.44 3.58
N PHE A 169 -7.85 -20.51 3.28
CA PHE A 169 -8.72 -19.88 4.25
C PHE A 169 -10.01 -20.68 4.40
N LYS A 170 -10.60 -20.61 5.58
CA LYS A 170 -11.88 -21.25 5.87
C LYS A 170 -12.96 -20.57 5.04
N GLU A 171 -13.62 -21.35 4.20
CA GLU A 171 -14.86 -20.94 3.56
C GLU A 171 -16.00 -21.11 4.57
N HIS A 172 -16.68 -20.01 4.88
CA HIS A 172 -17.88 -20.06 5.70
C HIS A 172 -19.06 -20.33 4.77
N ASP A 173 -19.28 -21.62 4.49
CA ASP A 173 -20.17 -22.15 3.47
C ASP A 173 -21.52 -21.41 3.36
N CYS A 174 -21.83 -20.97 2.14
CA CYS A 174 -23.15 -20.55 1.69
C CYS A 174 -24.04 -21.79 1.63
N GLY A 175 -24.49 -22.29 2.79
CA GLY A 175 -25.22 -23.56 2.86
C GLY A 175 -26.23 -23.71 1.71
N ASP A 176 -26.24 -24.89 1.06
CA ASP A 176 -27.00 -25.24 -0.15
C ASP A 176 -28.18 -24.31 -0.44
N PHE A 177 -27.95 -23.24 -1.21
CA PHE A 177 -29.03 -22.41 -1.73
C PHE A 177 -29.71 -23.22 -2.84
N GLN A 178 -30.67 -24.06 -2.47
CA GLN A 178 -31.62 -24.65 -3.42
C GLN A 178 -32.47 -23.50 -3.97
N GLY A 179 -32.13 -23.06 -5.19
CA GLY A 179 -32.87 -22.04 -5.94
C GLY A 179 -34.33 -22.40 -6.19
#